data_AF-A0A3M1SEL9-F1
#
_entry.id   AF-A0A3M1SEL9-F1
#
_cell.length_a   1.000
_cell.length_b   1.000
_cell.length_c   1.000
_cell.angle_alpha   90.00
_cell.angle_beta   90.00
_cell.angle_gamma   90.00
#
_symmetry.space_group_name_H-M   'P 1'
#
loop_
_entity.id
_entity.type
_entity.pdbx_description
1 polymer ?
#
loop_
_entity_poly.entity_id
_entity_poly.type
_entity_poly.pdbx_seq_one_letter_code
_entity_poly.pdbx_strand_id
1 'polypeptide(L)' 'MNEVKRLKEFIEAEPKRIDLIVHTVGINIDKLLVRLTTQDWERVIKTNLNSAFYILKELTPVMKASGG' A
#
# COMPACT_ATOMS: atom_id res chain seq x y z
N MET A 1 3.71 5.57 -5.84
CA MET A 1 4.87 6.04 -5.05
C MET A 1 4.75 7.51 -4.70
N ASN A 2 4.55 8.41 -5.69
CA ASN A 2 4.40 9.85 -5.41
C ASN A 2 3.23 10.18 -4.46
N GLU A 3 2.12 9.44 -4.55
CA GLU A 3 0.97 9.65 -3.65
C GLU A 3 1.24 9.25 -2.20
N VAL A 4 1.92 8.12 -1.97
CA VAL A 4 2.26 7.67 -0.61
C VAL A 4 3.24 8.64 0.05
N LYS A 5 4.17 9.19 -0.72
CA LYS A 5 5.08 10.23 -0.23
C LYS A 5 4.33 11.50 0.17
N ARG A 6 3.39 11.96 -0.67
CA ARG A 6 2.50 13.09 -0.32
C ARG A 6 1.67 12.83 0.92
N LEU A 7 1.19 11.59 1.11
CA LEU A 7 0.47 11.21 2.32
C LEU A 7 1.38 11.32 3.56
N LYS A 8 2.63 10.85 3.46
CA LYS A 8 3.61 10.99 4.53
C LYS A 8 3.86 12.46 4.88
N GLU A 9 4.12 13.31 3.88
CA GLU A 9 4.32 14.76 4.06
C GLU A 9 3.11 15.42 4.73
N PHE A 10 1.89 15.04 4.34
CA PHE A 10 0.66 15.52 4.96
C PHE A 10 0.53 15.11 6.43
N ILE A 11 0.89 13.86 6.76
CA ILE A 11 0.85 13.38 8.15
C ILE A 11 1.91 14.08 9.00
N GLU A 12 3.12 14.30 8.47
CA GLU A 12 4.23 14.96 9.17
C GLU A 12 4.02 16.49 9.35
N ALA A 13 3.13 17.11 8.58
CA ALA A 13 2.83 18.54 8.68
C ALA A 13 2.13 18.93 10.00
N GLU A 14 1.54 17.98 10.71
CA GLU A 14 1.02 18.17 12.06
C GLU A 14 1.63 17.11 12.99
N PRO A 15 1.85 17.38 14.29
CA PRO A 15 2.38 16.39 15.23
C PRO A 15 1.31 15.31 15.51
N LYS A 16 1.14 14.39 14.55
CA LYS A 16 0.20 13.28 14.61
C LYS A 16 0.97 11.97 14.55
N ARG A 17 0.62 11.09 15.47
CA ARG A 17 1.07 9.69 15.53
C ARG A 17 0.19 8.86 14.58
N ILE A 18 0.80 7.88 13.90
CA ILE A 18 0.07 6.86 13.15
C ILE A 18 -0.08 5.63 14.04
N ASP A 19 -1.31 5.32 14.43
CA ASP A 19 -1.64 4.19 15.29
C ASP A 19 -2.09 2.94 14.54
N LEU A 20 -2.75 3.16 13.42
CA LEU A 20 -3.38 2.10 12.67
C LEU A 20 -3.33 2.46 11.19
N ILE A 21 -2.94 1.48 10.38
CA ILE A 21 -3.06 1.54 8.94
C ILE A 21 -4.10 0.50 8.54
N VAL A 22 -5.17 0.94 7.89
CA VAL A 22 -6.18 0.06 7.29
C VAL A 22 -5.96 0.04 5.79
N HIS A 23 -5.52 -1.11 5.26
CA HIS A 23 -5.38 -1.33 3.83
C HIS A 23 -6.45 -2.32 3.37
N THR A 24 -7.41 -1.83 2.59
CA THR A 24 -8.56 -2.63 2.10
C THR A 24 -8.59 -2.72 0.57
N VAL A 25 -7.52 -2.31 -0.10
CA VAL A 25 -7.46 -2.31 -1.57
C VAL A 25 -7.11 -3.71 -2.07
N GLY A 26 -7.96 -4.25 -2.92
CA GLY A 26 -7.70 -5.52 -3.60
C GLY A 26 -8.59 -5.70 -4.83
N ILE A 27 -8.06 -6.45 -5.80
CA ILE A 27 -8.82 -6.96 -6.94
C ILE A 27 -8.66 -8.47 -7.05
N ASN A 28 -9.60 -9.10 -7.73
CA ASN A 28 -9.47 -10.45 -8.25
C ASN A 28 -9.70 -10.42 -9.76
N ILE A 29 -8.94 -11.20 -10.52
CA ILE A 29 -9.20 -11.45 -11.94
C ILE A 29 -9.78 -12.85 -12.04
N ASP A 30 -11.09 -12.92 -12.27
CA ASP A 30 -11.82 -14.18 -12.36
C ASP A 30 -11.67 -14.81 -13.76
N LYS A 31 -10.63 -15.63 -13.91
CA LYS A 31 -10.34 -16.42 -15.10
C LYS A 31 -9.83 -17.78 -14.67
N LEU A 32 -10.11 -18.80 -15.49
CA LEU A 32 -9.41 -20.08 -15.38
C LEU A 32 -7.90 -19.85 -15.50
N LEU A 33 -7.10 -20.58 -14.72
CA LEU A 33 -5.64 -20.39 -14.66
C LEU A 33 -4.98 -20.41 -16.05
N VAL A 34 -5.40 -21.32 -16.93
CA VAL A 34 -4.87 -21.44 -18.30
C VAL A 34 -5.20 -20.25 -19.21
N ARG A 35 -6.14 -19.40 -18.80
CA ARG A 35 -6.55 -18.16 -19.50
C ARG A 35 -6.05 -16.90 -18.79
N LEU A 36 -5.38 -17.05 -17.64
CA LEU A 36 -4.80 -15.93 -16.91
C LEU A 36 -3.54 -15.48 -17.67
N THR A 37 -3.54 -14.22 -18.10
CA THR A 37 -2.35 -13.65 -18.74
C THR A 37 -1.36 -13.15 -17.70
N THR A 38 -0.08 -13.00 -18.08
CA THR A 38 0.92 -12.37 -17.20
C THR A 38 0.49 -10.95 -16.82
N GLN A 39 -0.15 -10.21 -17.72
CA GLN A 39 -0.65 -8.87 -17.45
C GLN A 39 -1.80 -8.86 -16.42
N ASP A 40 -2.70 -9.85 -16.46
CA ASP A 40 -3.73 -10.03 -15.42
C ASP A 40 -3.08 -10.27 -14.06
N TRP A 41 -2.08 -11.16 -14.02
CA TRP A 41 -1.34 -11.48 -12.80
C TRP A 41 -0.60 -10.25 -12.25
N GLU A 42 0.12 -9.52 -13.10
CA GLU A 42 0.80 -8.28 -12.75
C GLU A 42 -0.17 -7.24 -12.19
N ARG A 43 -1.40 -7.17 -12.70
CA ARG A 43 -2.43 -6.26 -12.20
C ARG A 43 -2.83 -6.62 -10.76
N VAL A 44 -3.04 -7.91 -10.48
CA VAL A 44 -3.32 -8.40 -9.11
C VAL A 44 -2.16 -8.08 -8.18
N ILE A 45 -0.92 -8.39 -8.57
CA ILE A 45 0.28 -8.12 -7.76
C ILE A 45 0.44 -6.62 -7.51
N LYS A 46 0.29 -5.80 -8.56
CA LYS A 46 0.43 -4.35 -8.47
C LYS A 46 -0.60 -3.73 -7.52
N THR A 47 -1.85 -4.18 -7.58
CA THR A 47 -2.91 -3.63 -6.74
C THR A 47 -2.87 -4.20 -5.33
N ASN A 48 -2.74 -5.51 -5.15
CA ASN A 48 -2.93 -6.13 -3.84
C ASN A 48 -1.65 -6.14 -3.01
N LEU A 49 -0.48 -6.40 -3.63
CA LEU A 49 0.78 -6.56 -2.90
C LEU A 49 1.66 -5.31 -2.97
N ASN A 50 1.91 -4.78 -4.17
CA ASN A 50 2.79 -3.63 -4.31
C ASN A 50 2.23 -2.39 -3.61
N SER A 51 0.91 -2.16 -3.67
CA SER A 51 0.29 -1.01 -3.00
C SER A 51 0.49 -1.08 -1.47
N ALA A 52 0.24 -2.25 -0.87
CA ALA A 52 0.47 -2.49 0.56
C ALA A 52 1.95 -2.30 0.92
N PHE A 53 2.86 -2.88 0.13
CA PHE A 53 4.30 -2.74 0.34
C PHE A 53 4.75 -1.28 0.34
N TYR A 54 4.35 -0.48 -0.64
CA TYR A 54 4.76 0.91 -0.71
C TYR A 54 4.20 1.76 0.43
N ILE A 55 2.95 1.52 0.84
CA ILE A 55 2.34 2.19 2.01
C ILE A 55 3.14 1.87 3.26
N LEU A 56 3.37 0.58 3.54
CA LEU A 56 4.10 0.16 4.72
C LEU A 56 5.55 0.66 4.72
N LYS A 57 6.23 0.59 3.58
CA LYS A 57 7.63 1.06 3.46
C LYS A 57 7.78 2.53 3.83
N GLU A 58 6.84 3.37 3.44
CA GLU A 58 6.91 4.82 3.69
C GLU A 58 6.39 5.22 5.07
N LEU A 59 5.33 4.56 5.58
CA LEU A 59 4.67 4.96 6.83
C LEU A 59 5.19 4.25 8.08
N THR A 60 5.79 3.06 7.96
CA THR A 60 6.35 2.34 9.11
C THR A 60 7.39 3.17 9.90
N PRO A 61 8.31 3.93 9.26
CA PRO A 61 9.21 4.80 10.01
C PRO A 61 8.51 5.82 10.91
N VAL A 62 7.39 6.39 10.45
CA VAL A 62 6.58 7.36 11.20
C VAL A 62 5.88 6.68 12.39
N MET A 63 5.38 5.46 12.19
CA MET A 63 4.82 4.63 13.27
C MET A 63 5.87 4.33 14.36
N LYS A 64 7.07 3.87 13.96
CA LYS A 64 8.15 3.56 14.89
C LYS A 64 8.63 4.77 15.68
N ALA A 65 8.69 5.94 15.05
CA ALA A 65 9.03 7.19 15.73
C ALA A 65 8.00 7.58 16.81
N SER A 66 6.77 7.07 16.68
CA SER A 66 5.66 7.34 17.59
C SER A 66 5.44 6.24 18.65
N GLY A 67 6.36 5.27 18.76
CA GLY A 67 6.31 4.18 19.74
C GLY A 67 5.52 2.94 19.33
N GLY A 68 5.18 2.80 18.05
CA GLY A 68 4.59 1.59 17.46
C GLY A 68 5.59 0.53 17.01
#